data_AF-A0A814GRM7-F1
#
_entry.id   AF-A0A814GRM7-F1
#
_cell.length_a   1.000
_cell.length_b   1.000
_cell.length_c   1.000
_cell.angle_alpha   90.00
_cell.angle_beta   90.00
_cell.angle_gamma   90.00
#
_symmetry.space_group_name_H-M   'P 1'
#
loop_
_entity.id
_entity.type
_entity.pdbx_description
1 polymer ?
#
loop_
_entity_poly.entity_id
_entity_poly.type
_entity_poly.pdbx_seq_one_letter_code
_entity_poly.pdbx_strand_id
1 'polypeptide(L)' 'MGVFAWSHRLYLIDFGLSKRYIDSKTRRHIIYREGKGLTGTPRYASINSHLGKEQSRRDDLEALGYVLVYLYEGR' A
#
# COMPACT_ATOMS: atom_id res chain seq x y z
N MET A 1 1.27 20.25 -1.61
CA MET A 1 2.22 20.74 -0.59
C MET A 1 1.43 21.49 0.47
N GLY A 2 1.66 21.21 1.75
CA GLY A 2 0.97 21.91 2.83
C GLY A 2 1.28 23.40 2.82
N VAL A 3 0.29 24.24 3.15
CA VAL A 3 0.45 25.71 3.23
C VAL A 3 0.52 26.16 4.70
N PHE A 4 1.33 27.19 4.96
CA PHE A 4 1.48 27.82 6.27
C PHE A 4 1.79 26.81 7.39
N ALA A 5 0.98 26.78 8.45
CA ALA A 5 1.18 25.95 9.64
C ALA A 5 1.17 24.44 9.36
N TRP A 6 0.69 23.99 8.20
CA TRP A 6 0.58 22.57 7.85
C TRP A 6 1.69 22.08 6.91
N SER A 7 2.68 22.92 6.62
CA SER A 7 3.79 22.59 5.69
C SER A 7 4.59 21.35 6.08
N HIS A 8 4.66 21.04 7.38
CA HIS A 8 5.40 19.90 7.93
C HIS A 8 4.54 18.62 8.06
N ARG A 9 3.30 18.61 7.57
CA ARG A 9 2.40 17.45 7.67
C ARG A 9 2.26 16.73 6.34
N LEU A 10 2.43 15.42 6.40
CA LEU A 10 2.14 14.51 5.28
C LEU A 10 0.74 13.91 5.47
N TYR A 11 0.00 13.83 4.38
CA TYR A 11 -1.35 13.27 4.34
C TYR A 11 -1.38 12.12 3.34
N LEU A 12 -2.05 11.03 3.72
CA LEU A 12 -2.39 9.96 2.79
C LEU A 12 -3.70 10.32 2.11
N ILE A 13 -3.74 10.16 0.78
CA ILE A 13 -4.90 10.45 -0.07
C ILE A 13 -5.21 9.22 -0.92
N ASP A 14 -6.35 9.27 -1.61
CA ASP A 14 -6.83 8.21 -2.50
C ASP A 14 -6.97 6.83 -1.84
N PHE A 15 -8.12 6.63 -1.20
CA PHE A 15 -8.51 5.36 -0.61
C PHE A 15 -9.31 4.47 -1.59
N GLY A 16 -9.32 4.77 -2.89
CA GLY A 16 -10.15 4.08 -3.89
C GLY A 16 -9.82 2.59 -4.06
N LEU A 17 -8.56 2.20 -3.82
CA LEU A 17 -8.10 0.81 -3.82
C LEU A 17 -7.96 0.21 -2.41
N SER A 18 -8.30 0.97 -1.36
CA SER A 18 -8.15 0.50 0.01
C SER A 18 -9.07 -0.70 0.29
N LYS A 19 -8.56 -1.66 1.07
CA LYS A 19 -9.30 -2.87 1.42
C LYS A 19 -9.18 -3.17 2.90
N ARG A 20 -10.29 -3.60 3.48
CA ARG A 20 -10.33 -4.06 4.87
C ARG A 20 -9.60 -5.41 5.01
N TYR A 21 -8.54 -5.45 5.82
CA TYR A 21 -7.77 -6.66 6.09
C TYR A 21 -8.15 -7.36 7.42
N ILE A 22 -8.94 -6.71 8.28
CA ILE A 22 -9.52 -7.29 9.50
C ILE A 22 -11.04 -7.26 9.40
N ASP A 23 -11.68 -8.41 9.54
CA ASP A 23 -13.13 -8.48 9.63
C ASP A 23 -13.64 -7.78 10.90
N SER A 24 -14.60 -6.88 10.76
CA SER A 24 -15.06 -6.02 11.86
C SER A 24 -15.87 -6.74 12.92
N LYS A 25 -16.47 -7.91 12.60
CA LYS A 25 -17.30 -8.68 13.53
C LYS A 25 -16.45 -9.71 14.28
N THR A 26 -15.64 -10.44 13.56
CA THR A 26 -14.83 -11.55 14.09
C THR A 26 -13.45 -11.12 14.58
N ARG A 27 -13.01 -9.90 14.22
CA ARG A 27 -11.65 -9.38 14.46
C ARG A 27 -10.53 -10.27 13.90
N ARG A 28 -10.87 -11.13 12.93
CA ARG A 28 -9.92 -12.03 12.27
C ARG A 28 -9.30 -11.36 11.05
N HIS A 29 -8.05 -11.71 10.79
CA HIS A 29 -7.37 -11.32 9.56
C HIS A 29 -8.01 -12.00 8.35
N ILE A 30 -7.99 -11.34 7.19
CA ILE A 30 -8.38 -11.96 5.93
C ILE A 30 -7.56 -13.24 5.66
N ILE A 31 -8.20 -14.23 5.06
CA ILE A 31 -7.51 -15.45 4.65
C ILE A 31 -6.57 -15.17 3.48
N TYR A 32 -5.48 -15.93 3.43
CA TYR A 32 -4.60 -15.94 2.26
C TYR A 32 -5.36 -16.39 1.01
N ARG A 33 -5.13 -15.70 -0.11
CA ARG A 33 -5.68 -16.04 -1.43
C ARG A 33 -4.66 -15.71 -2.51
N GLU A 34 -4.74 -16.43 -3.61
CA GLU A 34 -3.94 -16.21 -4.82
C GLU A 34 -4.85 -15.99 -6.03
N GLY A 35 -4.27 -15.77 -7.20
CA GLY A 35 -5.02 -15.51 -8.44
C GLY A 35 -5.66 -14.13 -8.48
N LYS A 36 -5.17 -13.18 -7.68
CA LYS A 36 -5.52 -11.77 -7.82
C LYS A 36 -4.79 -11.19 -9.01
N GLY A 37 -5.49 -10.40 -9.84
CA GLY A 37 -4.84 -9.57 -10.83
C GLY A 37 -3.97 -8.50 -10.16
N LEU A 38 -2.95 -8.03 -10.87
CA LEU A 38 -2.15 -6.91 -10.41
C LEU A 38 -3.04 -5.66 -10.29
N THR A 39 -3.07 -5.06 -9.10
CA THR A 39 -3.80 -3.82 -8.83
C THR A 39 -2.85 -2.74 -8.31
N GLY A 40 -3.19 -1.47 -8.57
CA GLY A 40 -2.36 -0.33 -8.20
C GLY A 40 -1.29 0.01 -9.22
N THR A 41 -0.24 0.73 -8.81
CA THR A 41 0.86 1.16 -9.68
C THR A 41 1.96 0.10 -9.71
N PRO A 42 2.25 -0.54 -10.86
CA PRO A 42 3.21 -1.65 -10.93
C PRO A 42 4.61 -1.34 -10.40
N ARG A 43 5.05 -0.08 -10.49
CA ARG A 43 6.37 0.39 -10.02
C ARG A 43 6.57 0.22 -8.51
N TYR A 44 5.52 0.46 -7.73
CA TYR A 44 5.59 0.43 -6.25
C TYR A 44 4.87 -0.80 -5.67
N ALA A 45 4.33 -1.67 -6.53
CA ALA A 45 3.64 -2.88 -6.09
C ALA A 45 4.64 -3.86 -5.46
N SER A 46 4.26 -4.49 -4.35
CA SER A 46 5.06 -5.53 -3.72
C SER A 46 5.28 -6.73 -4.64
N ILE A 47 6.33 -7.49 -4.38
CA ILE A 47 6.62 -8.76 -5.08
C ILE A 47 5.41 -9.69 -4.99
N ASN A 48 4.73 -9.74 -3.85
CA ASN A 48 3.53 -10.58 -3.69
C ASN A 48 2.36 -10.12 -4.57
N SER A 49 2.20 -8.80 -4.75
CA SER A 49 1.17 -8.25 -5.64
C SER A 49 1.44 -8.65 -7.09
N HIS A 50 2.70 -8.63 -7.52
CA HIS A 50 3.11 -9.14 -8.84
C HIS A 50 2.86 -10.64 -8.99
N LEU A 51 3.03 -11.42 -7.93
CA LEU A 51 2.69 -12.86 -7.89
C LEU A 51 1.19 -13.13 -7.75
N GLY A 52 0.33 -12.10 -7.76
CA GLY A 52 -1.11 -12.24 -7.66
C GLY A 52 -1.61 -12.75 -6.30
N LYS A 53 -0.84 -12.53 -5.23
CA LYS A 53 -1.23 -12.87 -3.85
C LYS A 53 -2.06 -11.73 -3.26
N GLU A 54 -2.98 -12.10 -2.38
CA GLU A 54 -3.81 -11.14 -1.64
C GLU A 54 -2.94 -10.21 -0.79
N GLN A 55 -3.08 -8.90 -1.03
CA GLN A 55 -2.31 -7.87 -0.35
C GLN A 55 -2.72 -7.77 1.13
N SER A 56 -1.74 -7.45 1.97
CA SER A 56 -1.87 -7.27 3.40
C SER A 56 -0.97 -6.12 3.86
N ARG A 57 -0.94 -5.84 5.17
CA ARG A 57 -0.13 -4.75 5.76
C ARG A 57 1.35 -4.75 5.34
N ARG A 58 1.94 -5.92 5.10
CA ARG A 58 3.36 -6.02 4.71
C ARG A 58 3.60 -5.41 3.33
N ASP A 59 2.62 -5.54 2.44
CA ASP A 59 2.72 -5.10 1.06
C ASP A 59 2.70 -3.57 0.99
N ASP A 60 1.94 -2.90 1.87
CA ASP A 60 1.97 -1.44 2.02
C ASP A 60 3.33 -0.92 2.53
N LEU A 61 3.96 -1.63 3.47
CA LEU A 61 5.29 -1.26 3.98
C LEU A 61 6.40 -1.48 2.94
N GLU A 62 6.30 -2.54 2.14
CA GLU A 62 7.21 -2.82 1.02
C GLU A 62 7.10 -1.71 -0.05
N ALA A 63 5.87 -1.35 -0.42
CA ALA A 63 5.61 -0.25 -1.33
C ALA A 63 6.16 1.09 -0.82
N LEU A 64 5.97 1.39 0.48
CA LEU A 64 6.56 2.58 1.10
C LEU A 64 8.09 2.55 1.05
N GLY A 65 8.71 1.40 1.26
CA GLY A 65 10.16 1.22 1.11
C GLY A 65 10.63 1.57 -0.30
N TYR A 66 9.94 1.11 -1.33
CA TYR A 66 10.24 1.47 -2.72
C TYR A 66 10.10 2.97 -2.99
N VAL A 67 9.06 3.61 -2.43
CA VAL A 67 8.89 5.07 -2.54
C VAL A 67 10.05 5.82 -1.88
N LEU A 68 10.51 5.38 -0.71
CA LEU A 68 11.64 6.02 -0.02
C LEU A 68 12.95 5.89 -0.81
N VAL A 69 13.23 4.71 -1.38
CA VAL A 69 14.40 4.50 -2.25
C VAL A 69 14.30 5.34 -3.51
N TYR A 70 13.12 5.38 -4.15
CA TYR A 70 12.87 6.23 -5.31
C TYR A 70 13.13 7.71 -5.01
N LEU A 71 12.69 8.21 -3.86
CA LEU A 71 12.94 9.59 -3.44
C LEU A 71 14.42 9.87 -3.17
N TYR A 72 15.16 8.88 -2.68
CA TYR A 72 16.60 9.00 -2.44
C TYR A 72 17.42 8.95 -3.74
N GLU A 73 17.11 8.02 -4.65
CA GLU A 73 17.83 7.80 -5.91
C GLU A 73 17.38 8.74 -7.05
N GLY A 74 16.16 9.29 -6.95
CA GLY A 74 15.53 10.13 -7.98
C GLY A 74 15.02 9.37 -9.21
N ARG A 75 14.99 8.03 -9.18
CA ARG A 75 14.56 7.17 -10.29
C ARG A 75 14.01 5.82 -9.86
#